data_AF-A0AAW3ABE8-F1
#
_entry.id   AF-A0AAW3ABE8-F1
#
_cell.length_a   1.000
_cell.length_b   1.000
_cell.length_c   1.000
_cell.angle_alpha   90.00
_cell.angle_beta   90.00
_cell.angle_gamma   90.00
#
_symmetry.space_group_name_H-M   'P 1'
#
loop_
_entity.id
_entity.type
_entity.pdbx_description
1 polymer ?
#
loop_
_entity_poly.entity_id
_entity_poly.type
_entity_poly.pdbx_seq_one_letter_code
_entity_poly.pdbx_strand_id
1 'polypeptide(L)'
;MMRRIISQPVTRRAVSASSALVVAPRQASTVAISVQGLHYVGTGLAAIALAGVGMGIGTIFGSLLVSCARQPNLTKMLFNYAILGFALTEAIGLFALMLAFLMLFS
;
A
#
# COMPACT_ATOMS: atom_id res chain seq x y z
N MET A 1 45.52 -81.25 -4.48
CA MET A 1 45.21 -80.91 -5.89
C MET A 1 43.73 -80.58 -6.00
N MET A 2 43.19 -79.73 -6.87
CA MET A 2 43.70 -78.63 -7.74
C MET A 2 42.45 -77.99 -8.38
N ARG A 3 42.15 -76.69 -8.46
CA ARG A 3 42.73 -75.39 -8.01
C ARG A 3 41.52 -74.45 -7.73
N ARG A 4 41.70 -73.27 -7.10
CA ARG A 4 40.66 -72.21 -7.17
C ARG A 4 40.60 -71.66 -8.60
N ILE A 5 39.40 -71.53 -9.17
CA ILE A 5 39.15 -70.62 -10.31
C ILE A 5 38.31 -69.47 -9.77
N ILE A 6 38.87 -68.27 -9.92
CA ILE A 6 38.32 -67.02 -9.37
C ILE A 6 37.64 -66.28 -10.52
N SER A 7 36.35 -65.99 -10.39
CA SER A 7 35.62 -65.09 -11.27
C SER A 7 35.06 -63.92 -10.45
N GLN A 8 35.84 -62.85 -10.31
CA GLN A 8 35.33 -61.58 -9.78
C GLN A 8 34.74 -60.75 -10.94
N PRO A 9 33.47 -60.31 -10.87
CA PRO A 9 32.99 -59.24 -11.74
C PRO A 9 33.58 -57.92 -11.26
N VAL A 10 34.21 -57.17 -12.18
CA VAL A 10 34.83 -55.87 -11.91
C VAL A 10 33.75 -54.80 -11.69
N THR A 11 33.29 -54.62 -10.46
CA THR A 11 32.36 -53.56 -10.08
C THR A 11 33.05 -52.20 -9.96
N ARG A 12 33.21 -51.56 -11.12
CA ARG A 12 33.34 -50.12 -11.38
C ARG A 12 33.16 -49.21 -10.14
N ARG A 13 34.25 -48.90 -9.42
CA ARG A 13 34.22 -47.93 -8.32
C ARG A 13 34.20 -46.52 -8.91
N ALA A 14 33.05 -45.85 -8.86
CA ALA A 14 32.90 -44.50 -9.40
C ALA A 14 33.81 -43.50 -8.65
N VAL A 15 34.61 -42.76 -9.41
CA VAL A 15 35.35 -41.60 -8.89
C VAL A 15 34.37 -40.42 -8.84
N SER A 16 33.71 -40.24 -7.70
CA SER A 16 32.81 -39.10 -7.47
C SER A 16 33.08 -38.48 -6.11
N ALA A 17 34.12 -37.65 -6.06
CA ALA A 17 34.37 -36.71 -4.96
C ALA A 17 34.85 -35.38 -5.55
N SER A 18 34.11 -34.85 -6.54
CA SER A 18 34.17 -33.41 -6.81
C SER A 18 33.70 -32.70 -5.55
N SER A 19 34.64 -32.07 -4.86
CA SER A 19 34.39 -31.23 -3.70
C SER A 19 33.53 -30.05 -4.13
N ALA A 20 32.21 -30.23 -4.08
CA ALA A 20 31.25 -29.17 -4.26
C ALA A 20 31.49 -28.13 -3.16
N LEU A 21 32.10 -27.02 -3.57
CA LEU A 21 32.29 -25.84 -2.74
C LEU A 21 30.91 -25.42 -2.20
N VAL A 22 30.66 -25.68 -0.91
CA VAL A 22 29.43 -25.24 -0.24
C VAL A 22 29.53 -23.72 -0.09
N VAL A 23 29.13 -23.01 -1.14
CA VAL A 23 28.87 -21.58 -1.10
C VAL A 23 27.66 -21.42 -0.18
N ALA A 24 27.93 -21.06 1.08
CA ALA A 24 26.88 -20.75 2.03
C ALA A 24 25.97 -19.67 1.42
N PRO A 25 24.65 -19.91 1.27
CA PRO A 25 23.76 -18.86 0.80
C PRO A 25 23.84 -17.73 1.82
N ARG A 26 24.31 -16.55 1.40
CA ARG A 26 24.19 -15.36 2.23
C ARG A 26 22.71 -15.16 2.48
N GLN A 27 22.31 -15.33 3.73
CA GLN A 27 20.97 -15.08 4.22
C GLN A 27 20.74 -13.57 4.19
N ALA A 28 20.53 -13.05 2.98
CA ALA A 28 20.04 -11.71 2.76
C ALA A 28 18.77 -11.57 3.59
N SER A 29 18.67 -10.48 4.36
CA SER A 29 17.51 -10.20 5.19
C SER A 29 16.34 -9.79 4.29
N THR A 30 15.77 -10.75 3.58
CA THR A 30 14.50 -10.60 2.88
C THR A 30 13.45 -10.33 3.93
N VAL A 31 13.15 -9.05 4.14
CA VAL A 31 12.01 -8.61 4.95
C VAL A 31 10.78 -9.25 4.34
N ALA A 32 10.19 -10.20 5.08
CA ALA A 32 8.97 -10.86 4.65
C ALA A 32 7.82 -9.84 4.74
N ILE A 33 7.57 -9.12 3.64
CA ILE A 33 6.44 -8.20 3.52
C ILE A 33 5.18 -9.05 3.59
N SER A 34 4.51 -9.05 4.73
CA SER A 34 3.21 -9.71 4.86
C SER A 34 2.17 -8.94 4.05
N VAL A 35 1.30 -9.68 3.35
CA VAL A 35 0.19 -9.09 2.57
C VAL A 35 -0.69 -8.23 3.48
N GLN A 36 -0.90 -8.68 4.72
CA GLN A 36 -1.62 -7.94 5.76
C GLN A 36 -0.93 -6.63 6.16
N GLY A 37 0.41 -6.59 6.24
CA GLY A 37 1.16 -5.35 6.48
C GLY A 37 0.99 -4.35 5.34
N LEU A 38 1.00 -4.82 4.09
CA LEU A 38 0.76 -3.98 2.91
C LEU A 38 -0.68 -3.45 2.86
N HIS A 39 -1.66 -4.22 3.35
CA HIS A 39 -3.05 -3.79 3.48
C HIS A 39 -3.21 -2.58 4.43
N TYR A 40 -2.52 -2.59 5.58
CA TYR A 40 -2.51 -1.44 6.50
C TYR A 40 -1.81 -0.20 5.93
N VAL A 41 -0.83 -0.38 5.04
CA VAL A 41 -0.22 0.75 4.31
C VAL A 41 -1.19 1.31 3.27
N GLY A 42 -1.89 0.45 2.52
CA GLY A 42 -2.89 0.86 1.52
C GLY A 42 -4.07 1.64 2.12
N THR A 43 -4.58 1.21 3.27
CA THR A 43 -5.61 1.93 4.04
C THR A 43 -5.12 3.28 4.55
N GLY A 44 -3.89 3.36 5.06
CA GLY A 44 -3.26 4.63 5.45
C GLY A 44 -3.15 5.62 4.28
N LEU A 45 -2.81 5.13 3.08
CA LEU A 45 -2.75 5.96 1.86
C LEU A 45 -4.15 6.45 1.41
N ALA A 46 -5.21 5.68 1.63
CA ALA A 46 -6.58 6.09 1.30
C ALA A 46 -7.01 7.36 2.06
N ALA A 47 -6.54 7.55 3.29
CA ALA A 47 -6.83 8.73 4.10
C ALA A 47 -6.21 10.04 3.55
N ILE A 48 -5.25 9.97 2.61
CA ILE A 48 -4.67 11.17 1.96
C ILE A 48 -5.73 11.97 1.18
N ALA A 49 -6.82 11.32 0.74
CA ALA A 49 -7.94 11.99 0.07
C ALA A 49 -8.52 13.16 0.88
N LEU A 50 -8.45 13.12 2.22
CA LEU A 50 -8.92 14.19 3.11
C LEU A 50 -8.15 15.50 2.98
N ALA A 51 -6.89 15.45 2.50
CA ALA A 51 -6.13 16.66 2.21
C ALA A 51 -6.79 17.49 1.09
N GLY A 52 -7.37 16.82 0.08
CA GLY A 52 -8.14 17.47 -0.98
C GLY A 52 -9.43 18.11 -0.46
N VAL A 53 -10.11 17.46 0.48
CA VAL A 53 -11.32 17.96 1.15
C VAL A 53 -11.00 19.25 1.92
N GLY A 54 -9.94 19.25 2.74
CA GLY A 54 -9.50 20.43 3.48
C GLY A 54 -9.15 21.62 2.58
N MET A 55 -8.46 21.37 1.45
CA MET A 55 -8.19 22.39 0.43
C MET A 55 -9.47 22.93 -0.23
N GLY A 56 -10.43 22.05 -0.53
CA GLY A 56 -11.74 22.44 -1.06
C GLY A 56 -12.50 23.36 -0.11
N ILE A 57 -12.64 22.98 1.16
CA ILE A 57 -13.28 23.77 2.21
C ILE A 57 -12.59 25.14 2.36
N GLY A 58 -11.26 25.16 2.42
CA GLY A 58 -10.47 26.40 2.53
C GLY A 58 -10.70 27.38 1.37
N THR A 59 -10.77 26.87 0.14
CA THR A 59 -11.02 27.70 -1.05
C THR A 59 -12.45 28.23 -1.13
N ILE A 60 -13.45 27.44 -0.72
CA ILE A 60 -14.86 27.86 -0.66
C ILE A 60 -15.05 29.00 0.35
N PHE A 61 -14.63 28.80 1.61
CA PHE A 61 -14.79 29.82 2.65
C PHE A 61 -13.87 31.03 2.46
N GLY A 62 -12.67 30.86 1.90
CA GLY A 62 -11.80 31.97 1.51
C GLY A 62 -12.43 32.85 0.43
N SER A 63 -13.02 32.25 -0.60
CA SER A 63 -13.74 32.97 -1.67
C SER A 63 -14.99 33.67 -1.15
N LEU A 64 -15.72 33.05 -0.22
CA LEU A 64 -16.85 33.66 0.47
C LEU A 64 -16.44 34.92 1.26
N LEU A 65 -15.36 34.86 2.04
CA LEU A 65 -14.85 35.99 2.82
C LEU A 65 -14.48 37.19 1.94
N VAL A 66 -13.72 36.95 0.86
CA VAL A 66 -13.34 37.99 -0.10
C VAL A 66 -14.57 38.59 -0.79
N SER A 67 -15.56 37.76 -1.14
CA SER A 67 -16.79 38.24 -1.81
C SER A 67 -17.69 39.02 -0.87
N CYS A 68 -17.86 38.58 0.39
CA CYS A 68 -18.56 39.28 1.45
C CYS A 68 -17.95 40.67 1.71
N ALA A 69 -16.61 40.75 1.79
CA ALA A 69 -15.90 42.01 1.97
C ALA A 69 -16.10 43.01 0.82
N ARG A 70 -16.30 42.51 -0.42
CA ARG A 70 -16.56 43.36 -1.60
C ARG A 70 -18.02 43.77 -1.76
N GLN A 71 -18.98 42.90 -1.41
CA GLN A 71 -20.40 43.14 -1.63
C GLN A 71 -21.25 42.58 -0.46
N PRO A 72 -21.26 43.27 0.71
CA PRO A 72 -21.91 42.77 1.93
C PRO A 72 -23.44 42.61 1.83
N ASN A 73 -24.09 43.29 0.87
CA ASN A 73 -25.53 43.20 0.66
C ASN A 73 -25.96 41.82 0.10
N LEU A 74 -25.07 41.12 -0.61
CA LEU A 74 -25.35 39.81 -1.22
C LEU A 74 -24.93 38.63 -0.33
N THR A 75 -24.33 38.90 0.84
CA THR A 75 -23.71 37.88 1.71
C THR A 75 -24.64 36.72 2.07
N LYS A 76 -25.94 36.96 2.29
CA LYS A 76 -26.90 35.88 2.60
C LYS A 76 -27.06 34.88 1.44
N MET A 77 -27.09 35.37 0.21
CA MET A 77 -27.20 34.54 -0.99
C MET A 77 -25.89 33.77 -1.25
N LEU A 78 -24.75 34.46 -1.12
CA LEU A 78 -23.43 33.83 -1.26
C LEU A 78 -23.17 32.79 -0.16
N PHE A 79 -23.62 33.02 1.07
CA PHE A 79 -23.51 32.07 2.17
C PHE A 79 -24.28 30.78 1.87
N ASN A 80 -25.51 30.87 1.33
CA ASN A 80 -26.28 29.70 0.92
C ASN A 80 -25.54 28.87 -0.16
N TYR A 81 -24.92 29.52 -1.15
CA TYR A 81 -24.10 28.82 -2.14
C TYR A 81 -22.81 28.22 -1.56
N ALA A 82 -22.16 28.91 -0.62
CA ALA A 82 -20.98 28.40 0.06
C ALA A 82 -21.31 27.18 0.93
N ILE A 83 -22.45 27.17 1.63
CA ILE A 83 -22.92 26.00 2.38
C ILE A 83 -23.28 24.83 1.46
N LEU A 84 -23.85 25.09 0.28
CA LEU A 84 -24.09 24.05 -0.73
C LEU A 84 -22.78 23.46 -1.27
N GLY A 85 -21.78 24.30 -1.58
CA GLY A 85 -20.45 23.84 -1.98
C GLY A 85 -19.71 23.08 -0.87
N PHE A 86 -19.83 23.54 0.38
CA PHE A 86 -19.31 22.86 1.57
C PHE A 86 -19.94 21.48 1.73
N ALA A 87 -21.27 21.37 1.68
CA ALA A 87 -21.99 20.10 1.80
C ALA A 87 -21.59 19.08 0.71
N LEU A 88 -21.37 19.53 -0.53
CA LEU A 88 -20.86 18.68 -1.62
C LEU A 88 -19.41 18.23 -1.37
N THR A 89 -18.56 19.11 -0.82
CA THR A 89 -17.17 18.80 -0.49
C THR A 89 -17.07 17.80 0.66
N GLU A 90 -17.89 17.98 1.71
CA GLU A 90 -18.04 17.04 2.82
C GLU A 90 -18.61 15.69 2.37
N ALA A 91 -19.59 15.66 1.46
CA ALA A 91 -20.11 14.40 0.92
C ALA A 91 -19.01 13.56 0.25
N ILE A 92 -18.10 14.19 -0.49
CA ILE A 92 -16.92 13.54 -1.08
C ILE A 92 -15.92 13.11 -0.01
N GLY A 93 -15.72 13.91 1.04
CA GLY A 93 -14.84 13.58 2.17
C GLY A 93 -15.33 12.40 3.01
N LEU A 94 -16.63 12.36 3.33
CA LEU A 94 -17.26 11.22 4.01
C LEU A 94 -17.27 9.97 3.14
N PHE A 95 -17.42 10.08 1.82
CA PHE A 95 -17.25 8.96 0.89
C PHE A 95 -15.82 8.41 0.90
N ALA A 96 -14.80 9.28 0.95
CA ALA A 96 -13.41 8.86 1.08
C ALA A 96 -13.11 8.20 2.44
N LEU A 97 -13.65 8.74 3.55
CA LEU A 97 -13.57 8.09 4.87
C LEU A 97 -14.25 6.72 4.89
N MET A 98 -15.43 6.59 4.27
CA MET A 98 -16.15 5.34 4.16
C MET A 98 -15.31 4.28 3.43
N LEU A 99 -14.65 4.64 2.33
CA LEU A 99 -13.73 3.73 1.63
C LEU A 99 -12.50 3.37 2.47
N ALA A 100 -11.93 4.33 3.21
CA ALA A 100 -10.79 4.06 4.10
C ALA A 100 -11.18 3.09 5.24
N PHE A 101 -12.36 3.25 5.85
CA PHE A 101 -12.86 2.32 6.87
C PHE A 101 -13.29 0.97 6.29
N LEU A 102 -13.89 0.94 5.10
CA LEU A 102 -14.21 -0.32 4.42
C LEU A 102 -12.94 -1.13 4.20
N MET A 103 -11.87 -0.51 3.69
CA MET A 103 -10.57 -1.16 3.53
C MET A 103 -9.90 -1.51 4.87
N LEU A 104 -10.22 -0.84 5.99
CA LEU A 104 -9.61 -1.13 7.30
C LEU A 104 -10.25 -2.33 8.02
N PHE A 105 -11.54 -2.58 7.75
CA PHE A 105 -12.33 -3.63 8.41
C PHE A 105 -12.73 -4.79 7.48
N SER A 106 -12.39 -4.71 6.19
CA SER A 106 -12.48 -5.82 5.21
C SER A 106 -11.24 -6.72 5.23
#